data_AF-A0A1R1CPB8-F1
#
_entry.id   AF-A0A1R1CPB8-F1
#
_cell.length_a   1.000
_cell.length_b   1.000
_cell.length_c   1.000
_cell.angle_alpha   90.00
_cell.angle_beta   90.00
_cell.angle_gamma   90.00
#
_symmetry.space_group_name_H-M   'P 1'
#
loop_
_entity.id
_entity.type
_entity.pdbx_description
1 polymer ?
#
loop_
_entity_poly.entity_id
_entity_poly.type
_entity_poly.pdbx_seq_one_letter_code
_entity_poly.pdbx_strand_id
1 'polypeptide(L)'
;MLKINDIKDGFIEESIEIDEHVPFNINWNHTNSSYSNYYWRTGNFKNSLFEIGLDSLSGVIKNMGLPLSNKVSMSEKILETNYSVQGFPKFELSHWTSEYYYDFFQEFSIELFENGLSICFYQDNVEEIVKTNRVLFHISKERILSRIDLIDLSSDEIFRITKSVSYPSR
;
A
#
# COMPACT_ATOMS: atom_id res chain seq x y z
N MET A 1 -12.86 5.55 0.62
CA MET A 1 -11.63 5.12 1.31
C MET A 1 -11.77 3.65 1.68
N LEU A 2 -10.66 2.90 1.70
CA LEU A 2 -10.68 1.49 2.13
C LEU A 2 -10.91 1.36 3.63
N LYS A 3 -11.87 0.51 4.00
CA LYS A 3 -12.21 0.18 5.38
C LYS A 3 -11.86 -1.28 5.66
N ILE A 4 -11.33 -1.54 6.85
CA ILE A 4 -10.82 -2.85 7.27
C ILE A 4 -11.80 -3.44 8.30
N ASN A 5 -12.41 -4.57 7.98
CA ASN A 5 -13.40 -5.19 8.87
C ASN A 5 -12.79 -6.30 9.75
N ASP A 6 -11.64 -6.86 9.37
CA ASP A 6 -11.02 -7.99 10.06
C ASP A 6 -9.52 -8.09 9.70
N ILE A 7 -8.77 -8.93 10.42
CA ILE A 7 -7.37 -9.26 10.16
C ILE A 7 -7.28 -10.76 9.91
N LYS A 8 -6.69 -11.17 8.78
CA LYS A 8 -6.39 -12.57 8.52
C LYS A 8 -5.07 -12.93 9.18
N ASP A 9 -5.10 -13.84 10.15
CA ASP A 9 -3.89 -14.46 10.66
C ASP A 9 -3.16 -15.23 9.55
N GLY A 10 -1.84 -15.14 9.57
CA GLY A 10 -0.98 -15.89 8.66
C GLY A 10 0.33 -15.18 8.36
N PHE A 11 1.26 -15.94 7.81
CA PHE A 11 2.53 -15.43 7.32
C PHE A 11 2.74 -15.94 5.90
N ILE A 12 2.85 -15.01 4.96
CA ILE A 12 3.25 -15.27 3.58
C ILE A 12 4.29 -14.21 3.25
N GLU A 13 5.46 -14.66 2.80
CA GLU A 13 6.51 -13.78 2.33
C GLU A 13 6.06 -13.08 1.04
N GLU A 14 6.25 -11.77 1.02
CA GLU A 14 5.98 -10.91 -0.11
C GLU A 14 7.09 -11.01 -1.16
N SER A 15 6.67 -10.97 -2.42
CA SER A 15 7.56 -10.62 -3.52
C SER A 15 7.48 -9.12 -3.72
N ILE A 16 8.58 -8.40 -3.49
CA ILE A 16 8.71 -6.96 -3.74
C ILE A 16 9.57 -6.78 -4.99
N GLU A 17 9.00 -6.17 -6.02
CA GLU A 17 9.70 -5.69 -7.20
C GLU A 17 9.89 -4.18 -7.08
N ILE A 18 11.14 -3.73 -7.11
CA ILE A 18 11.50 -2.30 -7.07
C ILE A 18 12.40 -2.00 -8.27
N ASP A 19 11.95 -1.08 -9.13
CA ASP A 19 12.66 -0.68 -10.34
C ASP A 19 12.65 0.85 -10.55
N GLU A 20 13.35 1.32 -11.59
CA GLU A 20 13.52 2.75 -11.88
C GLU A 20 12.34 3.38 -12.66
N HIS A 21 11.31 2.60 -13.03
CA HIS A 21 10.15 3.00 -13.81
C HIS A 21 8.83 2.93 -13.02
N VAL A 22 8.70 1.92 -12.17
CA VAL A 22 7.61 1.72 -11.22
C VAL A 22 8.23 1.60 -9.83
N PRO A 23 7.98 2.56 -8.92
CA PRO A 23 8.58 2.61 -7.60
C PRO A 23 8.56 1.29 -6.84
N PHE A 24 7.41 0.61 -6.84
CA PHE A 24 7.33 -0.76 -6.36
C PHE A 24 6.07 -1.46 -6.84
N ASN A 25 6.15 -2.78 -6.85
CA ASN A 25 5.01 -3.69 -6.91
C ASN A 25 5.21 -4.80 -5.86
N ILE A 26 4.18 -5.05 -5.04
CA ILE A 26 4.23 -6.04 -3.97
C ILE A 26 3.16 -7.07 -4.24
N ASN A 27 3.53 -8.35 -4.16
CA ASN A 27 2.61 -9.46 -4.33
C ASN A 27 2.71 -10.44 -3.17
N TRP A 28 1.56 -10.80 -2.61
CA TRP A 28 1.42 -11.88 -1.65
C TRP A 28 0.79 -13.07 -2.38
N ASN A 29 1.61 -14.06 -2.70
CA ASN A 29 1.21 -15.26 -3.44
C ASN A 29 0.36 -16.19 -2.57
N HIS A 30 -0.89 -15.80 -2.29
CA HIS A 30 -1.86 -16.64 -1.59
C HIS A 30 -2.14 -17.88 -2.46
N THR A 31 -1.60 -19.03 -2.06
CA THR A 31 -1.63 -20.31 -2.80
C THR A 31 -3.03 -20.81 -3.18
N ASN A 32 -4.09 -20.21 -2.64
CA ASN A 32 -5.48 -20.67 -2.79
C ASN A 32 -6.44 -19.63 -3.41
N SER A 33 -5.97 -18.51 -3.95
CA SER A 33 -6.89 -17.49 -4.47
C SER A 33 -7.25 -17.73 -5.95
N SER A 34 -8.18 -18.64 -6.21
CA SER A 34 -8.78 -18.83 -7.53
C SER A 34 -9.75 -17.69 -7.94
N TYR A 35 -10.04 -16.77 -7.02
CA TYR A 35 -10.93 -15.64 -7.24
C TYR A 35 -10.25 -14.47 -7.94
N SER A 36 -11.03 -13.73 -8.74
CA SER A 36 -10.60 -12.52 -9.42
C SER A 36 -10.10 -11.46 -8.45
N ASN A 37 -9.27 -10.55 -8.95
CA ASN A 37 -8.83 -9.39 -8.19
C ASN A 37 -9.84 -8.26 -8.34
N TYR A 38 -10.27 -7.72 -7.21
CA TYR A 38 -10.87 -6.39 -7.14
C TYR A 38 -9.76 -5.38 -6.89
N TYR A 39 -9.73 -4.29 -7.65
CA TYR A 39 -8.71 -3.26 -7.55
C TYR A 39 -9.29 -2.00 -6.95
N TRP A 40 -8.80 -1.61 -5.78
CA TRP A 40 -9.00 -0.27 -5.26
C TRP A 40 -7.91 0.63 -5.83
N ARG A 41 -8.30 1.78 -6.41
CA ARG A 41 -7.36 2.72 -7.00
C ARG A 41 -7.59 4.12 -6.47
N THR A 42 -6.51 4.84 -6.19
CA THR A 42 -6.55 6.23 -5.75
C THR A 42 -5.51 7.08 -6.45
N GLY A 43 -5.68 8.40 -6.37
CA GLY A 43 -4.88 9.40 -7.06
C GLY A 43 -5.76 10.28 -7.94
N ASN A 44 -5.13 11.05 -8.83
CA ASN A 44 -5.82 11.83 -9.84
C ASN A 44 -5.83 11.18 -11.22
N PHE A 45 -5.24 9.99 -11.36
CA PHE A 45 -5.21 9.17 -12.57
C PHE A 45 -4.52 9.85 -13.79
N LYS A 46 -3.90 11.00 -13.57
CA LYS A 46 -3.13 11.75 -14.58
C LYS A 46 -1.65 11.70 -14.29
N ASN A 47 -1.26 11.93 -13.04
CA ASN A 47 0.12 11.88 -12.58
C ASN A 47 0.28 11.29 -11.17
N SER A 48 -0.81 10.85 -10.52
CA SER A 48 -0.77 10.02 -9.34
C SER A 48 -1.74 8.84 -9.49
N LEU A 49 -1.25 7.64 -9.18
CA LEU A 49 -2.01 6.40 -9.18
C LEU A 49 -1.36 5.43 -8.20
N PHE A 50 -2.16 4.95 -7.27
CA PHE A 50 -1.80 3.87 -6.35
C PHE A 50 -2.91 2.83 -6.37
N GLU A 51 -2.54 1.56 -6.37
CA GLU A 51 -3.46 0.44 -6.58
C GLU A 51 -3.28 -0.62 -5.50
N ILE A 52 -4.39 -1.14 -5.00
CA ILE A 52 -4.43 -2.30 -4.10
C ILE A 52 -5.34 -3.35 -4.72
N GLY A 53 -4.78 -4.52 -5.03
CA GLY A 53 -5.51 -5.71 -5.44
C GLY A 53 -5.98 -6.53 -4.26
N LEU A 54 -7.26 -6.87 -4.25
CA LEU A 54 -7.97 -7.58 -3.19
C LEU A 54 -8.56 -8.88 -3.72
N ASP A 55 -8.62 -9.90 -2.87
CA ASP A 55 -9.42 -11.08 -3.13
C ASP A 55 -10.91 -10.71 -3.19
N SER A 56 -11.57 -10.95 -4.33
CA SER A 56 -12.96 -10.52 -4.52
C SER A 56 -13.97 -11.20 -3.59
N LEU A 57 -13.63 -12.36 -3.01
CA LEU A 57 -14.48 -13.04 -2.04
C LEU A 57 -14.18 -12.62 -0.60
N SER A 58 -12.90 -12.64 -0.21
CA SER A 58 -12.50 -12.48 1.20
C SER A 58 -12.08 -11.06 1.59
N GLY A 59 -11.83 -10.18 0.62
CA GLY A 59 -11.32 -8.83 0.86
C GLY A 59 -9.87 -8.79 1.33
N VAL A 60 -9.18 -9.93 1.40
CA VAL A 60 -7.76 -10.01 1.81
C VAL A 60 -6.90 -9.36 0.74
N ILE A 61 -5.91 -8.57 1.15
CA ILE A 61 -4.93 -7.99 0.23
C ILE A 61 -4.11 -9.06 -0.50
N LYS A 62 -3.96 -8.90 -1.82
CA LYS A 62 -3.18 -9.77 -2.70
C LYS A 62 -1.97 -9.09 -3.31
N ASN A 63 -2.12 -7.82 -3.70
CA ASN A 63 -1.02 -7.05 -4.26
C ASN A 63 -1.25 -5.56 -4.04
N MET A 64 -0.18 -4.78 -4.18
CA MET A 64 -0.26 -3.33 -4.24
C MET A 64 0.87 -2.79 -5.11
N GLY A 65 0.61 -1.69 -5.79
CA GLY A 65 1.61 -1.05 -6.65
C GLY A 65 1.44 0.45 -6.68
N LEU A 66 2.54 1.13 -6.97
CA LEU A 66 2.58 2.58 -7.13
C LEU A 66 2.98 2.94 -8.58
N PRO A 67 2.07 2.86 -9.56
CA PRO A 67 2.42 3.18 -10.94
C PRO A 67 2.82 4.64 -11.19
N LEU A 68 2.18 5.59 -10.50
CA LEU A 68 2.41 7.03 -10.72
C LEU A 68 2.42 7.78 -9.39
N SER A 69 3.34 8.75 -9.25
CA SER A 69 3.39 9.64 -8.10
C SER A 69 3.79 11.06 -8.50
N ASN A 70 3.24 12.05 -7.80
CA ASN A 70 3.46 13.47 -8.08
C ASN A 70 3.79 14.32 -6.83
N LYS A 71 3.59 13.79 -5.62
CA LYS A 71 3.80 14.49 -4.35
C LYS A 71 4.76 13.68 -3.49
N VAL A 72 6.05 13.92 -3.67
CA VAL A 72 7.11 13.17 -3.02
C VAL A 72 7.97 14.13 -2.22
N SER A 73 8.20 13.82 -0.96
CA SER A 73 9.16 14.52 -0.09
C SER A 73 10.23 13.56 0.41
N MET A 74 11.43 14.10 0.66
CA MET A 74 12.56 13.37 1.21
C MET A 74 12.76 13.74 2.68
N SER A 75 13.08 12.76 3.50
CA SER A 75 13.29 12.89 4.94
C SER A 75 14.59 12.18 5.31
N GLU A 76 15.50 12.87 6.03
CA GLU A 76 16.71 12.27 6.62
C GLU A 76 16.39 11.43 7.88
N LYS A 77 15.10 11.21 8.16
CA LYS A 77 14.63 10.40 9.28
C LYS A 77 14.59 8.93 8.88
N ILE A 78 14.55 8.09 9.91
CA ILE A 78 14.29 6.65 9.79
C ILE A 78 12.81 6.42 10.10
N LEU A 79 12.17 5.55 9.34
CA LEU A 79 10.81 5.10 9.59
C LEU A 79 10.84 4.08 10.74
N GLU A 80 10.22 4.45 11.86
CA GLU A 80 10.19 3.63 13.07
C GLU A 80 9.20 2.48 12.96
N THR A 81 9.61 1.30 13.43
CA THR A 81 8.72 0.15 13.59
C THR A 81 7.90 0.30 14.86
N ASN A 82 6.64 0.69 14.71
CA ASN A 82 5.70 0.78 15.82
C ASN A 82 5.20 -0.62 16.25
N TYR A 83 4.62 -0.68 17.46
CA TYR A 83 3.87 -1.85 17.89
C TYR A 83 2.78 -2.19 16.85
N SER A 84 2.72 -3.45 16.43
CA SER A 84 1.85 -3.89 15.35
C SER A 84 1.33 -5.31 15.58
N VAL A 85 0.13 -5.57 15.06
CA VAL A 85 -0.47 -6.90 15.00
C VAL A 85 -0.01 -7.58 13.71
N GLN A 86 0.44 -8.83 13.79
CA GLN A 86 0.85 -9.60 12.61
C GLN A 86 -0.37 -10.12 11.86
N GLY A 87 -0.41 -9.97 10.54
CA GLY A 87 -1.45 -10.56 9.69
C GLY A 87 -1.65 -9.80 8.39
N PHE A 88 -2.79 -10.04 7.74
CA PHE A 88 -3.20 -9.35 6.51
C PHE A 88 -4.50 -8.58 6.74
N PRO A 89 -4.59 -7.31 6.33
CA PRO A 89 -5.86 -6.59 6.39
C PRO A 89 -6.90 -7.27 5.48
N LYS A 90 -8.13 -7.43 6.01
CA LYS A 90 -9.32 -7.77 5.23
C LYS A 90 -10.17 -6.53 5.05
N PHE A 91 -10.39 -6.16 3.80
CA PHE A 91 -11.13 -4.96 3.44
C PHE A 91 -12.62 -5.26 3.25
N GLU A 92 -13.45 -4.29 3.63
CA GLU A 92 -14.89 -4.34 3.46
C GLU A 92 -15.27 -4.13 1.99
N LEU A 93 -15.83 -5.17 1.37
CA LEU A 93 -16.26 -5.17 -0.05
C LEU A 93 -17.77 -5.00 -0.23
N SER A 94 -18.55 -4.88 0.84
CA SER A 94 -20.03 -4.89 0.82
C SER A 94 -20.66 -3.84 -0.10
N HIS A 95 -19.98 -2.71 -0.31
CA HIS A 95 -20.44 -1.59 -1.13
C HIS A 95 -19.85 -1.58 -2.54
N TRP A 96 -19.03 -2.56 -2.90
CA TRP A 96 -18.43 -2.63 -4.22
C TRP A 96 -19.47 -3.18 -5.19
N THR A 97 -19.71 -2.44 -6.27
CA THR A 97 -20.49 -2.95 -7.40
C THR A 97 -19.70 -4.06 -8.09
N SER A 98 -20.34 -4.87 -8.94
CA SER A 98 -19.70 -6.02 -9.63
C SER A 98 -18.59 -5.64 -10.62
N GLU A 99 -18.05 -4.42 -10.55
CA GLU A 99 -16.94 -3.94 -11.35
C GLU A 99 -15.62 -4.38 -10.71
N TYR A 100 -14.65 -4.75 -11.55
CA TYR A 100 -13.33 -5.17 -11.11
C TYR A 100 -12.50 -4.03 -10.48
N TYR A 101 -12.95 -2.78 -10.64
CA TYR A 101 -12.24 -1.58 -10.19
C TYR A 101 -13.15 -0.70 -9.33
N TYR A 102 -12.59 -0.18 -8.25
CA TYR A 102 -13.18 0.87 -7.44
C TYR A 102 -12.23 2.08 -7.45
N ASP A 103 -12.64 3.12 -8.18
CA ASP A 103 -11.87 4.35 -8.31
C ASP A 103 -12.26 5.36 -7.24
N PHE A 104 -11.29 5.73 -6.41
CA PHE A 104 -11.45 6.71 -5.35
C PHE A 104 -10.59 7.93 -5.64
N PHE A 105 -11.20 8.99 -6.16
CA PHE A 105 -10.48 10.23 -6.52
C PHE A 105 -10.02 10.99 -5.28
N GLN A 106 -8.81 10.67 -4.82
CA GLN A 106 -8.14 11.34 -3.72
C GLN A 106 -6.62 11.35 -3.94
N GLU A 107 -6.01 12.52 -3.77
CA GLU A 107 -4.55 12.65 -3.78
C GLU A 107 -3.93 12.01 -2.54
N PHE A 108 -2.73 11.47 -2.71
CA PHE A 108 -1.89 10.98 -1.62
C PHE A 108 -0.51 11.65 -1.70
N SER A 109 0.27 11.55 -0.63
CA SER A 109 1.66 12.00 -0.59
C SER A 109 2.58 10.86 -0.22
N ILE A 110 3.80 10.89 -0.74
CA ILE A 110 4.86 9.96 -0.41
C ILE A 110 5.94 10.69 0.36
N GLU A 111 6.33 10.15 1.50
CA GLU A 111 7.54 10.56 2.20
C GLU A 111 8.56 9.42 2.13
N LEU A 112 9.73 9.69 1.55
CA LEU A 112 10.84 8.75 1.47
C LEU A 112 11.80 9.01 2.64
N PHE A 113 12.16 7.94 3.33
CA PHE A 113 13.05 7.90 4.49
C PHE A 113 14.33 7.17 4.12
N GLU A 114 15.32 7.18 5.02
CA GLU A 114 16.60 6.47 4.77
C GLU A 114 16.44 4.93 4.67
N ASN A 115 15.41 4.38 5.29
CA ASN A 115 15.18 2.92 5.39
C ASN A 115 13.77 2.49 4.94
N GLY A 116 12.98 3.39 4.34
CA GLY A 116 11.58 3.11 4.08
C GLY A 116 10.88 4.18 3.27
N LEU A 117 9.60 3.96 2.99
CA LEU A 117 8.71 4.95 2.41
C LEU A 117 7.34 4.89 3.08
N SER A 118 6.66 6.03 3.14
CA SER A 118 5.29 6.15 3.64
C SER A 118 4.39 6.72 2.55
N ILE A 119 3.27 6.05 2.28
CA ILE A 119 2.17 6.58 1.46
C ILE A 119 1.07 7.05 2.40
N CYS A 120 0.82 8.34 2.42
CA CYS A 120 -0.20 8.98 3.26
C CYS A 120 -1.44 9.34 2.41
N PHE A 121 -2.60 8.76 2.73
CA PHE A 121 -3.87 9.06 2.05
C PHE A 121 -4.61 10.23 2.71
N TYR A 122 -4.55 10.31 4.03
CA TYR A 122 -5.08 11.43 4.82
C TYR A 122 -4.44 11.41 6.21
N GLN A 123 -4.51 12.55 6.91
CA GLN A 123 -3.99 12.69 8.26
C GLN A 123 -5.06 12.32 9.28
N ASP A 124 -4.78 11.33 10.11
CA ASP A 124 -5.66 10.91 11.21
C ASP A 124 -4.84 10.21 12.31
N ASN A 125 -5.46 10.06 13.49
CA ASN A 125 -4.89 9.29 14.58
C ASN A 125 -4.90 7.80 14.22
N VAL A 126 -3.72 7.18 14.30
CA VAL A 126 -3.56 5.74 14.09
C VAL A 126 -3.95 5.02 15.37
N GLU A 127 -4.95 4.14 15.28
CA GLU A 127 -5.43 3.30 16.38
C GLU A 127 -4.76 1.91 16.35
N GLU A 128 -4.56 1.37 15.16
CA GLU A 128 -4.00 0.03 14.97
C GLU A 128 -3.05 0.00 13.77
N ILE A 129 -2.00 -0.82 13.88
CA ILE A 129 -1.05 -1.07 12.80
C ILE A 129 -1.03 -2.57 12.54
N VAL A 130 -1.35 -2.96 11.31
CA VAL A 130 -1.23 -4.36 10.85
C VAL A 130 0.07 -4.50 10.08
N LYS A 131 0.93 -5.42 10.50
CA LYS A 131 2.21 -5.70 9.85
C LYS A 131 2.12 -6.99 9.05
N THR A 132 2.44 -6.88 7.77
CA THR A 132 2.62 -7.98 6.82
C THR A 132 4.07 -7.95 6.34
N ASN A 133 4.96 -8.60 7.10
CA ASN A 133 6.41 -8.58 6.89
C ASN A 133 6.97 -7.15 6.73
N ARG A 134 7.42 -6.70 5.56
CA ARG A 134 7.99 -5.35 5.37
C ARG A 134 6.92 -4.25 5.16
N VAL A 135 5.63 -4.59 5.19
CA VAL A 135 4.54 -3.63 4.95
C VAL A 135 3.72 -3.40 6.22
N LEU A 136 3.45 -2.14 6.56
CA LEU A 136 2.61 -1.75 7.68
C LEU A 136 1.40 -0.98 7.18
N PHE A 137 0.21 -1.40 7.59
CA PHE A 137 -1.06 -0.74 7.30
C PHE A 137 -1.51 0.00 8.55
N HIS A 138 -1.57 1.33 8.47
CA HIS A 138 -2.01 2.19 9.55
C HIS A 138 -3.51 2.41 9.44
N ILE A 139 -4.22 2.11 10.52
CA ILE A 139 -5.67 2.07 10.56
C ILE A 139 -6.16 3.10 11.56
N SER A 140 -7.08 3.96 11.14
CA SER A 140 -7.74 4.91 12.04
C SER A 140 -8.75 4.22 12.95
N LYS A 141 -9.28 4.97 13.92
CA LYS A 141 -10.33 4.51 14.83
C LYS A 141 -11.61 4.07 14.09
N GLU A 142 -11.92 4.70 12.97
CA GLU A 142 -13.04 4.39 12.08
C GLU A 142 -12.77 3.16 11.20
N ARG A 143 -11.65 2.47 11.44
CA ARG A 143 -11.18 1.29 10.69
C ARG A 143 -10.79 1.61 9.26
N ILE A 144 -10.39 2.84 8.98
CA ILE A 144 -10.06 3.30 7.64
C ILE A 144 -8.54 3.28 7.45
N LEU A 145 -8.06 2.78 6.31
CA LEU A 145 -6.65 2.79 5.95
C LEU A 145 -6.16 4.23 5.74
N SER A 146 -5.30 4.73 6.62
CA SER A 146 -4.78 6.12 6.57
C SER A 146 -3.41 6.24 5.93
N ARG A 147 -2.55 5.25 6.15
CA ARG A 147 -1.16 5.25 5.71
C ARG A 147 -0.64 3.84 5.46
N ILE A 148 0.26 3.69 4.50
CA ILE A 148 1.03 2.45 4.30
C ILE A 148 2.51 2.78 4.38
N ASP A 149 3.22 2.06 5.25
CA ASP A 149 4.67 2.16 5.38
C ASP A 149 5.32 0.89 4.78
N LEU A 150 6.31 1.05 3.91
CA LEU A 150 7.22 -0.01 3.48
C LEU A 150 8.55 0.20 4.20
N ILE A 151 8.96 -0.78 5.00
CA ILE A 151 10.13 -0.69 5.88
C ILE A 151 11.26 -1.62 5.42
N ASP A 152 12.39 -1.49 6.12
CA ASP A 152 13.57 -2.31 5.93
C ASP A 152 14.07 -2.27 4.48
N LEU A 153 13.89 -1.13 3.79
CA LEU A 153 14.43 -0.89 2.46
C LEU A 153 15.94 -0.70 2.51
N SER A 154 16.64 -1.45 1.66
CA SER A 154 18.07 -1.29 1.44
C SER A 154 18.37 0.01 0.71
N SER A 155 19.63 0.47 0.80
CA SER A 155 20.08 1.69 0.09
C SER A 155 19.91 1.59 -1.43
N ASP A 156 20.02 0.39 -2.01
CA ASP A 156 19.78 0.15 -3.44
C ASP A 156 18.30 0.27 -3.80
N GLU A 157 17.40 -0.29 -2.98
CA GLU A 157 15.95 -0.13 -3.14
C GLU A 157 15.53 1.35 -3.03
N ILE A 158 16.03 2.07 -2.03
CA ILE A 158 15.79 3.51 -1.86
C ILE A 158 16.30 4.31 -3.06
N PHE A 159 17.48 3.97 -3.59
CA PHE A 159 18.04 4.62 -4.77
C PHE A 159 17.13 4.43 -6.00
N ARG A 160 16.66 3.21 -6.26
CA ARG A 160 15.75 2.90 -7.38
C ARG A 160 14.39 3.58 -7.24
N ILE A 161 13.81 3.55 -6.04
CA ILE A 161 12.58 4.30 -5.75
C ILE A 161 12.79 5.79 -6.02
N THR A 162 13.89 6.38 -5.52
CA THR A 162 14.21 7.79 -5.74
C THR A 162 14.27 8.12 -7.23
N LYS A 163 14.86 7.26 -8.06
CA LYS A 163 14.90 7.43 -9.51
C LYS A 163 13.49 7.40 -10.12
N SER A 164 12.70 6.40 -9.78
CA SER A 164 11.34 6.24 -10.33
C SER A 164 10.40 7.41 -10.01
N VAL A 165 10.51 7.96 -8.79
CA VAL A 165 9.63 9.06 -8.34
C VAL A 165 10.14 10.45 -8.73
N SER A 166 11.43 10.60 -9.05
CA SER A 166 12.03 11.88 -9.48
C SER A 166 11.92 12.13 -10.98
N TYR A 167 11.79 11.08 -11.78
CA TYR A 167 11.65 11.15 -13.24
C TYR A 167 10.32 10.53 -13.64
N PRO A 168 9.18 11.26 -13.52
CA PRO A 168 7.90 10.71 -13.91
C PRO A 168 7.99 10.22 -15.36
N SER A 169 7.66 8.94 -15.56
CA SER A 169 7.60 8.26 -16.85
C SER A 169 6.93 9.16 -17.88
N ARG A 170 7.67 9.50 -18.94
CA ARG A 170 7.25 10.43 -19.99
C ARG A 170 6.10 9.90 -20.82
#